data_AF-A0A940HQP6-F1
#
_entry.id   AF-A0A940HQP6-F1
#
_cell.length_a   1.000
_cell.length_b   1.000
_cell.length_c   1.000
_cell.angle_alpha   90.00
_cell.angle_beta   90.00
_cell.angle_gamma   90.00
#
_symmetry.space_group_name_H-M   'P 1'
#
loop_
_entity.id
_entity.type
_entity.pdbx_description
1 polymer ?
#
loop_
_entity_poly.entity_id
_entity_poly.type
_entity_poly.pdbx_seq_one_letter_code
_entity_poly.pdbx_strand_id
1 'polypeptide(L)'
;NFLLDLTETDDKNYHNSLRFTIFADNVRGEIARGGRYISNNNDNQEKATGFTCYMDTILRASSNTEETNKIMIPFDILNNRKKELITQGFNIETFFGDLNNIREMAIKKNCQSYLIDDQIIKLDI
;
A
#
# COMPACT_ATOMS: atom_id res chain seq x y z
N ASN A 1 -0.58 -9.96 -23.98
CA ASN A 1 -1.73 -9.22 -24.56
C ASN A 1 -1.25 -7.83 -24.97
N PHE A 2 -1.02 -7.60 -26.26
CA PHE A 2 -0.70 -6.27 -26.81
C PHE A 2 -1.70 -5.96 -27.92
N LEU A 3 -2.25 -4.75 -27.91
CA LEU A 3 -3.13 -4.24 -28.96
C LEU A 3 -2.44 -3.06 -29.64
N LEU A 4 -2.41 -3.05 -30.97
CA LEU A 4 -1.94 -1.90 -31.72
C LEU A 4 -3.10 -0.93 -31.93
N ASP A 5 -3.03 0.23 -31.29
CA ASP A 5 -3.97 1.33 -31.47
C ASP A 5 -3.29 2.47 -32.24
N LEU A 6 -3.72 2.70 -33.47
CA LEU A 6 -3.19 3.78 -34.32
C LEU A 6 -3.78 5.16 -33.98
N THR A 7 -4.78 5.20 -33.09
CA THR A 7 -5.47 6.43 -32.66
C THR A 7 -4.91 7.02 -31.36
N GLU A 8 -3.94 6.37 -30.73
CA GLU A 8 -3.27 6.87 -29.53
C GLU A 8 -2.54 8.19 -29.83
N THR A 9 -3.05 9.30 -29.29
CA THR A 9 -2.48 10.66 -29.37
C THR A 9 -2.51 11.34 -28.00
N ASP A 10 -1.57 12.25 -27.72
CA ASP A 10 -1.50 13.04 -26.47
C ASP A 10 -1.03 14.46 -26.80
N ASP A 11 -1.43 15.43 -25.99
CA ASP A 11 -1.13 16.86 -26.14
C ASP A 11 0.26 17.23 -25.56
N LYS A 12 0.92 16.31 -24.84
CA LYS A 12 2.16 16.60 -24.10
C LYS A 12 3.39 16.76 -24.97
N ASN A 13 3.34 16.42 -26.27
CA ASN A 13 4.37 16.68 -27.30
C ASN A 13 5.84 16.29 -27.01
N TYR A 14 6.16 15.65 -25.87
CA TYR A 14 7.54 15.25 -25.52
C TYR A 14 7.90 13.84 -26.00
N HIS A 15 6.91 13.03 -26.40
CA HIS A 15 7.13 11.73 -26.99
C HIS A 15 7.51 11.86 -28.47
N ASN A 16 8.57 11.17 -28.88
CA ASN A 16 9.13 11.29 -30.23
C ASN A 16 9.03 10.01 -31.09
N SER A 17 8.45 8.94 -30.55
CA SER A 17 8.34 7.64 -31.22
C SER A 17 7.24 6.79 -30.54
N LEU A 18 7.48 5.49 -30.34
CA LEU A 18 6.53 4.54 -29.75
C LEU A 18 5.96 5.06 -28.43
N ARG A 19 4.63 4.97 -28.32
CA ARG A 19 3.85 5.22 -27.11
C ARG A 19 3.13 3.93 -26.73
N PHE A 20 2.83 3.80 -25.45
CA PHE A 20 2.03 2.71 -24.94
C PHE A 20 1.19 3.17 -23.74
N THR A 21 -0.01 2.61 -23.65
CA THR A 21 -0.94 2.79 -22.55
C THR A 21 -1.22 1.42 -21.94
N ILE A 22 -1.16 1.34 -20.61
CA ILE A 22 -1.35 0.09 -19.87
C ILE A 22 -2.73 0.14 -19.23
N PHE A 23 -3.51 -0.90 -19.47
CA PHE A 23 -4.83 -1.13 -18.88
C PHE A 23 -4.79 -2.38 -18.01
N ALA A 24 -5.68 -2.44 -17.04
CA ALA A 24 -5.85 -3.60 -16.16
C ALA A 24 -7.32 -4.04 -16.16
N ASP A 25 -7.53 -5.34 -15.98
CA ASP A 25 -8.87 -5.93 -15.92
C ASP A 25 -9.66 -5.36 -14.76
N ASN A 26 -10.94 -5.08 -14.99
CA ASN A 26 -11.87 -4.48 -14.01
C ASN A 26 -11.43 -3.11 -13.47
N VAL A 27 -10.54 -2.40 -14.16
CA VAL A 27 -10.12 -1.04 -13.83
C VAL A 27 -10.68 -0.08 -14.86
N ARG A 28 -11.35 0.97 -14.40
CA ARG A 28 -11.81 2.03 -15.29
C ARG A 28 -10.63 2.88 -15.71
N GLY A 29 -10.37 2.92 -17.02
CA GLY A 29 -9.31 3.75 -17.62
C GLY A 29 -7.93 3.12 -17.51
N GLU A 30 -6.93 3.88 -17.92
CA GLU A 30 -5.53 3.45 -17.91
C GLU A 30 -4.90 3.49 -16.50
N ILE A 31 -3.97 2.58 -16.24
CA ILE A 31 -3.19 2.52 -14.99
C ILE A 31 -1.79 3.13 -15.16
N ALA A 32 -1.31 3.22 -16.40
CA ALA A 32 -0.06 3.86 -16.72
C ALA A 32 0.00 4.28 -18.20
N ARG A 33 0.81 5.29 -18.50
CA ARG A 33 1.15 5.69 -19.87
C ARG A 33 2.63 5.96 -19.99
N GLY A 34 3.19 5.69 -21.16
CA GLY A 34 4.57 5.95 -21.43
C GLY A 34 4.93 5.87 -22.90
N GLY A 35 6.23 5.93 -23.14
CA GLY A 35 6.76 5.91 -24.48
C GLY A 35 8.20 6.37 -24.52
N ARG A 36 8.72 6.44 -25.74
CA ARG A 36 10.05 6.95 -26.02
C ARG A 36 10.04 8.47 -26.05
N TYR A 37 11.07 9.09 -25.50
CA TYR A 37 11.28 10.52 -25.49
C TYR A 37 12.77 10.85 -25.57
N ILE A 38 13.09 12.12 -25.81
CA ILE A 38 14.47 12.62 -25.70
C ILE A 38 14.59 13.29 -24.34
N SER A 39 15.45 12.74 -23.49
CA SER A 39 15.87 13.40 -22.27
C SER A 39 16.92 14.44 -22.65
N ASN A 40 16.69 15.70 -22.28
CA ASN A 40 17.61 16.79 -22.57
C ASN A 40 18.31 17.21 -21.27
N ASN A 41 19.63 17.08 -21.22
CA ASN A 41 20.44 17.58 -20.10
C ASN A 41 21.53 18.51 -20.64
N ASN A 42 21.24 19.81 -20.61
CA ASN A 42 22.06 20.93 -21.09
C ASN A 42 22.61 20.74 -22.51
N ASP A 43 23.67 19.95 -22.68
CA ASP A 43 24.39 19.72 -23.93
C ASP A 43 24.23 18.30 -24.51
N ASN A 44 23.59 17.38 -23.77
CA ASN A 44 23.42 15.99 -24.19
C ASN A 44 21.94 15.63 -24.34
N GLN A 45 21.61 15.14 -25.53
CA GLN A 45 20.34 14.49 -25.82
C GLN A 45 20.49 12.99 -25.69
N GLU A 46 19.72 12.38 -24.80
CA GLU A 46 19.67 10.93 -24.63
C GLU A 46 18.31 10.38 -25.05
N LYS A 47 18.32 9.30 -25.83
CA LYS A 47 17.08 8.59 -26.14
C LYS A 47 16.66 7.77 -24.93
N ALA A 48 15.56 8.13 -24.31
CA ALA A 48 15.03 7.45 -23.13
C ALA A 48 13.65 6.83 -23.41
N THR A 49 13.28 5.85 -22.60
CA THR A 49 11.94 5.25 -22.58
C THR A 49 11.51 5.11 -21.15
N GLY A 50 10.30 5.54 -20.84
CA GLY A 50 9.75 5.49 -19.49
C GLY A 50 8.23 5.60 -19.52
N PHE A 51 7.64 5.45 -18.34
CA PHE A 51 6.20 5.56 -18.16
C PHE A 51 5.89 6.08 -16.76
N THR A 52 4.68 6.57 -16.59
CA THR A 52 4.15 7.03 -15.31
C THR A 52 3.00 6.14 -14.91
N CYS A 53 3.05 5.64 -13.68
CA CYS A 53 1.95 4.94 -13.03
C CYS A 53 1.01 5.93 -12.36
N TYR A 54 -0.29 5.74 -12.57
CA TYR A 54 -1.33 6.51 -11.88
C TYR A 54 -1.70 5.78 -10.58
N MET A 55 -1.00 6.14 -9.51
CA MET A 55 -1.10 5.44 -8.22
C MET A 55 -2.52 5.45 -7.66
N ASP A 56 -3.30 6.50 -7.91
CA ASP A 56 -4.71 6.58 -7.51
C ASP A 56 -5.60 5.57 -8.26
N THR A 57 -5.33 5.31 -9.55
CA THR A 57 -6.01 4.27 -10.31
C THR A 57 -5.55 2.89 -9.86
N ILE A 58 -4.24 2.69 -9.65
CA ILE A 58 -3.67 1.42 -9.17
C ILE A 58 -4.20 1.05 -7.78
N LEU A 59 -4.28 2.00 -6.86
CA LEU A 59 -4.83 1.76 -5.52
C LEU A 59 -6.32 1.40 -5.57
N ARG A 60 -7.09 2.04 -6.45
CA ARG A 60 -8.52 1.69 -6.67
C ARG A 60 -8.71 0.33 -7.35
N ALA A 61 -7.77 -0.05 -8.20
CA ALA A 61 -7.73 -1.35 -8.85
C ALA A 61 -7.31 -2.48 -7.89
N SER A 62 -6.55 -2.14 -6.86
CA SER A 62 -6.01 -3.10 -5.92
C SER A 62 -7.12 -3.70 -5.05
N SER A 63 -7.19 -5.03 -5.04
CA SER A 63 -8.01 -5.79 -4.09
C SER A 63 -7.24 -6.13 -2.81
N ASN A 64 -6.08 -5.50 -2.57
CA ASN A 64 -5.24 -5.83 -1.44
C ASN A 64 -5.91 -5.39 -0.14
N THR A 65 -6.51 -6.35 0.57
CA THR A 65 -6.89 -6.20 1.97
C THR A 65 -5.65 -6.52 2.80
N GLU A 66 -5.09 -5.52 3.47
CA GLU A 66 -4.03 -5.79 4.44
C GLU A 66 -4.59 -6.64 5.58
N GLU A 67 -4.21 -7.92 5.62
CA GLU A 67 -4.39 -8.76 6.80
C GLU A 67 -3.50 -8.20 7.91
N THR A 68 -4.03 -7.23 8.66
CA THR A 68 -3.32 -6.70 9.81
C THR A 68 -3.49 -7.69 10.97
N ASN A 69 -2.39 -8.13 11.57
CA ASN A 69 -2.43 -8.88 12.83
C ASN A 69 -2.16 -7.92 13.99
N LYS A 70 -3.07 -6.96 14.18
CA LYS A 70 -2.92 -5.88 15.14
C LYS A 70 -3.35 -6.37 16.54
N ILE A 71 -2.47 -6.22 17.51
CA ILE A 71 -2.70 -6.57 18.91
C ILE A 71 -2.62 -5.32 19.79
N MET A 72 -3.61 -5.16 20.66
CA MET A 72 -3.59 -4.15 21.72
C MET A 72 -2.89 -4.72 22.96
N ILE A 73 -1.88 -4.04 23.49
CA ILE A 73 -1.15 -4.50 24.69
C ILE A 73 -1.10 -3.41 25.77
N PRO A 74 -0.99 -3.77 27.06
CA PRO A 74 -0.75 -2.82 28.14
C PRO A 74 0.50 -1.97 27.90
N PHE A 75 0.47 -0.70 28.29
CA PHE A 75 1.63 0.20 28.19
C PHE A 75 2.84 -0.30 28.99
N ASP A 76 2.60 -0.84 30.19
CA ASP A 76 3.65 -1.27 31.15
C ASP A 76 4.23 -2.68 30.86
N ILE A 77 3.94 -3.24 29.68
CA ILE A 77 4.44 -4.56 29.32
C ILE A 77 5.97 -4.59 29.22
N LEU A 78 6.57 -5.71 29.62
CA LEU A 78 8.02 -5.88 29.53
C LEU A 78 8.52 -5.84 28.07
N ASN A 79 9.67 -5.21 27.87
CA ASN A 79 10.27 -5.02 26.54
C ASN A 79 10.63 -6.35 25.84
N ASN A 80 10.98 -7.40 26.57
CA ASN A 80 11.22 -8.73 26.00
C ASN A 80 9.92 -9.29 25.39
N ARG A 81 8.81 -9.19 26.10
CA ARG A 81 7.51 -9.66 25.65
C ARG A 81 7.01 -8.89 24.43
N LYS A 82 7.22 -7.58 24.41
CA LYS A 82 6.95 -6.74 23.24
C LYS A 82 7.73 -7.22 22.00
N LYS A 83 9.02 -7.56 22.16
CA LYS A 83 9.85 -8.10 21.07
C LYS A 83 9.39 -9.47 20.60
N GLU A 84 8.97 -10.35 21.52
CA GLU A 84 8.41 -11.65 21.17
C GLU A 84 7.17 -11.50 20.29
N LEU A 85 6.23 -10.63 20.66
CA LEU A 85 5.02 -10.36 19.87
C LEU A 85 5.34 -9.80 18.48
N ILE A 86 6.30 -8.87 18.37
CA ILE A 86 6.76 -8.37 17.06
C ILE A 86 7.34 -9.51 16.21
N THR A 87 8.14 -10.39 16.82
CA THR A 87 8.77 -11.54 16.12
C THR A 87 7.73 -12.56 15.66
N GLN A 88 6.62 -12.67 16.37
CA GLN A 88 5.45 -13.49 15.99
C GLN A 88 4.60 -12.85 14.87
N GLY A 89 4.96 -11.65 14.40
CA GLY A 89 4.27 -10.96 13.30
C GLY A 89 3.12 -10.07 13.74
N PHE A 90 3.03 -9.71 15.03
CA PHE A 90 2.00 -8.79 15.50
C PHE A 90 2.39 -7.32 15.25
N ASN A 91 1.39 -6.55 14.82
CA ASN A 91 1.44 -5.08 14.82
C ASN A 91 0.95 -4.56 16.18
N ILE A 92 1.83 -3.92 16.93
CA ILE A 92 1.53 -3.56 18.32
C ILE A 92 0.88 -2.17 18.42
N GLU A 93 -0.28 -2.10 19.06
CA GLU A 93 -0.86 -0.87 19.61
C GLU A 93 -0.76 -0.93 21.13
N THR A 94 -0.22 0.11 21.75
CA THR A 94 -0.12 0.18 23.22
C THR A 94 -1.31 0.93 23.80
N PHE A 95 -1.89 0.38 24.87
CA PHE A 95 -2.99 0.98 25.61
C PHE A 95 -2.51 1.53 26.96
N PHE A 96 -2.82 2.80 27.20
CA PHE A 96 -2.58 3.48 28.48
C PHE A 96 -3.92 3.83 29.11
N GLY A 97 -4.24 3.23 30.26
CA GLY A 97 -5.51 3.42 30.96
C GLY A 97 -5.90 2.21 31.80
N ASP A 98 -7.15 2.18 32.25
CA ASP A 98 -7.70 1.05 33.00
C ASP A 98 -7.81 -0.19 32.10
N LEU A 99 -7.06 -1.25 32.44
CA LEU A 99 -7.01 -2.51 31.70
C LEU A 99 -8.37 -3.20 31.58
N ASN A 100 -9.34 -2.88 32.44
CA ASN A 100 -10.72 -3.36 32.26
C ASN A 100 -11.33 -2.90 30.93
N ASN A 101 -10.87 -1.76 30.40
CA ASN A 101 -11.35 -1.17 29.14
C ASN A 101 -10.48 -1.52 27.92
N ILE A 102 -9.45 -2.36 28.08
CA ILE A 102 -8.53 -2.69 26.98
C ILE A 102 -9.26 -3.34 25.80
N ARG A 103 -10.27 -4.17 26.09
CA ARG A 103 -11.12 -4.82 25.09
C ARG A 103 -11.89 -3.80 24.25
N GLU A 104 -12.56 -2.85 24.90
CA GLU A 104 -13.33 -1.82 24.22
C GLU A 104 -12.42 -0.93 23.35
N MET A 105 -11.24 -0.60 23.87
CA MET A 105 -10.26 0.17 23.10
C MET A 105 -9.69 -0.62 21.92
N ALA A 106 -9.46 -1.93 22.09
CA ALA A 106 -8.98 -2.81 21.02
C ALA A 106 -9.98 -2.86 19.85
N ILE A 107 -11.28 -3.00 20.16
CA ILE A 107 -12.36 -2.93 19.15
C ILE A 107 -12.37 -1.55 18.48
N LYS A 108 -12.35 -0.46 19.25
CA LYS A 108 -12.34 0.92 18.72
C LYS A 108 -11.15 1.22 17.80
N LYS A 109 -10.03 0.53 18.01
CA LYS A 109 -8.78 0.69 17.25
C LYS A 109 -8.58 -0.36 16.16
N ASN A 110 -9.61 -1.17 15.87
CA ASN A 110 -9.59 -2.26 14.90
C ASN A 110 -8.42 -3.23 15.14
N CYS A 111 -8.16 -3.59 16.39
CA CYS A 111 -7.20 -4.65 16.73
C CYS A 111 -7.90 -6.00 16.69
N GLN A 112 -7.30 -7.01 16.06
CA GLN A 112 -7.83 -8.37 15.98
C GLN A 112 -7.65 -9.14 17.30
N SER A 113 -6.78 -8.66 18.18
CA SER A 113 -6.54 -9.26 19.48
C SER A 113 -6.13 -8.23 20.52
N TYR A 114 -6.19 -8.61 21.79
CA TYR A 114 -5.62 -7.86 22.90
C TYR A 114 -4.93 -8.79 23.88
N LEU A 115 -3.98 -8.25 24.65
CA LEU A 115 -3.24 -8.98 25.66
C LEU A 115 -3.74 -8.63 27.06
N ILE A 116 -4.12 -9.63 27.85
CA ILE A 116 -4.44 -9.50 29.28
C ILE A 116 -3.82 -10.68 30.03
N ASP A 117 -3.22 -10.44 31.19
CA ASP A 117 -2.57 -11.48 32.02
C ASP A 117 -1.62 -12.41 31.23
N ASP A 118 -0.85 -11.81 30.31
CA ASP A 118 0.07 -12.50 29.38
C ASP A 118 -0.57 -13.47 28.37
N GLN A 119 -1.90 -13.46 28.27
CA GLN A 119 -2.68 -14.24 27.32
C GLN A 119 -3.21 -13.37 26.17
N ILE A 120 -3.07 -13.87 24.95
CA ILE A 120 -3.60 -13.23 23.75
C ILE A 120 -5.05 -13.67 23.57
N ILE A 121 -5.97 -12.72 23.63
CA ILE A 121 -7.39 -12.95 23.39
C ILE A 121 -7.74 -12.39 22.01
N LYS A 122 -8.27 -13.25 21.13
CA LYS A 122 -8.77 -12.83 19.81
C LYS A 122 -10.15 -12.19 19.96
N LEU A 123 -10.40 -11.18 19.15
CA LEU A 123 -11.68 -10.52 19.04
C LEU A 123 -12.39 -11.04 17.78
N ASP A 124 -13.65 -11.42 17.93
CA ASP A 124 -14.54 -11.69 16.81
C ASP A 124 -15.06 -10.33 16.30
N ILE A 125 -14.36 -9.75 15.33
CA ILE A 125 -14.68 -8.47 14.68
C ILE A 125 -14.97 -8.72 13.20
#